data_AF-E3HW92-F1
#
_entry.id   AF-E3HW92-F1
#
_cell.length_a   1.000
_cell.length_b   1.000
_cell.length_c   1.000
_cell.angle_alpha   90.00
_cell.angle_beta   90.00
_cell.angle_gamma   90.00
#
_symmetry.space_group_name_H-M   'P 1'
#
loop_
_entity.id
_entity.type
_entity.pdbx_description
1 polymer ?
#
loop_
_entity_poly.entity_id
_entity_poly.type
_entity_poly.pdbx_seq_one_letter_code
_entity_poly.pdbx_strand_id
1 'polypeptide(L)'
;MQMIRKAALILALSAAATGAALAQPASPPAGLANPYGPSLTRAEVLADLALWKRAGVDRFWRGEETPDIYSPEYKAAFTEYFRLRSGPEYQAEVQRQNALR
;
A
#
# COMPACT_ATOMS: atom_id res chain seq x y z
N MET A 1 39.79 3.73 -36.72
CA MET A 1 39.08 3.00 -35.64
C MET A 1 37.63 3.47 -35.67
N GLN A 2 36.73 2.68 -36.26
CA GLN A 2 35.84 1.71 -35.55
C GLN A 2 34.88 2.44 -34.57
N MET A 3 33.56 2.33 -34.61
CA MET A 3 32.61 1.53 -35.40
C MET A 3 31.21 2.18 -35.37
N ILE A 4 30.53 2.01 -36.49
CA ILE A 4 29.08 1.94 -36.67
C ILE A 4 28.39 1.09 -35.59
N ARG A 5 27.24 1.55 -35.09
CA ARG A 5 26.08 0.67 -34.86
C ARG A 5 24.80 1.37 -35.33
N LYS A 6 24.36 0.97 -36.52
CA LYS A 6 23.04 1.24 -37.09
C LYS A 6 22.00 0.48 -36.29
N ALA A 7 20.93 1.15 -35.89
CA ALA A 7 19.62 0.52 -35.73
C ALA A 7 18.62 1.44 -36.42
N ALA A 8 18.33 1.11 -37.67
CA ALA A 8 17.18 1.61 -38.41
C ALA A 8 16.05 0.57 -38.29
N LEU A 9 14.88 0.91 -38.85
CA LEU A 9 13.71 0.06 -39.16
C LEU A 9 12.73 -0.14 -37.99
N ILE A 10 11.40 0.02 -38.12
CA ILE A 10 10.48 0.09 -39.28
C ILE A 10 9.22 0.87 -38.91
N LEU A 11 8.73 1.66 -39.87
CA LEU A 11 7.36 2.15 -39.98
C LEU A 11 6.56 1.10 -40.78
N ALA A 12 5.54 0.48 -40.19
CA ALA A 12 4.56 -0.37 -40.87
C ALA A 12 3.20 -0.10 -40.22
N LEU A 13 2.30 0.69 -40.81
CA LEU A 13 1.39 0.39 -41.93
C LEU A 13 0.48 -0.84 -41.69
N SER A 14 -0.67 -0.52 -41.09
CA SER A 14 -2.02 -1.03 -41.37
C SER A 14 -2.33 -2.54 -41.33
N ALA A 15 -3.19 -2.93 -40.40
CA ALA A 15 -4.15 -4.01 -40.63
C ALA A 15 -5.54 -3.57 -40.12
N ALA A 16 -6.44 -3.27 -41.06
CA ALA A 16 -7.87 -3.18 -40.80
C ALA A 16 -8.37 -4.57 -40.40
N ALA A 17 -8.77 -4.74 -39.15
CA ALA A 17 -9.46 -5.94 -38.68
C ALA A 17 -10.96 -5.72 -38.86
N THR A 18 -11.48 -6.18 -40.00
CA THR A 18 -12.90 -6.36 -40.23
C THR A 18 -13.37 -7.62 -39.48
N GLY A 19 -14.32 -7.49 -38.57
CA GLY A 19 -15.29 -8.55 -38.24
C GLY A 19 -14.85 -9.66 -37.29
N ALA A 20 -14.94 -9.39 -35.99
CA ALA A 20 -15.51 -10.33 -35.02
C ALA A 20 -16.14 -9.50 -33.90
N ALA A 21 -17.48 -9.50 -33.83
CA ALA A 21 -18.18 -9.01 -32.65
C ALA A 21 -17.88 -9.97 -31.50
N LEU A 22 -16.71 -9.80 -30.87
CA LEU A 22 -16.47 -10.39 -29.57
C LEU A 22 -17.46 -9.71 -28.62
N ALA A 23 -18.35 -10.50 -28.04
CA ALA A 23 -19.12 -10.06 -26.89
C ALA A 23 -18.12 -9.57 -25.85
N GLN A 24 -17.95 -8.25 -25.73
CA GLN A 24 -17.23 -7.66 -24.62
C GLN A 24 -17.98 -8.11 -23.37
N PRO A 25 -17.37 -8.90 -22.47
CA PRO A 25 -17.93 -9.03 -21.13
C PRO A 25 -18.06 -7.59 -20.64
N ALA A 26 -19.27 -7.20 -20.24
CA ALA A 26 -19.49 -5.88 -19.69
C ALA A 26 -18.46 -5.69 -18.59
N SER A 27 -17.49 -4.79 -18.83
CA SER A 27 -16.61 -4.33 -17.76
C SER A 27 -17.56 -3.91 -16.65
N PRO A 28 -17.43 -4.43 -15.41
CA PRO A 28 -18.21 -3.88 -14.31
C PRO A 28 -18.05 -2.36 -14.38
N PRO A 29 -19.14 -1.59 -14.27
CA PRO A 29 -19.06 -0.13 -14.32
C PRO A 29 -17.89 0.24 -13.42
N ALA A 30 -16.89 0.94 -13.96
CA ALA A 30 -15.68 1.27 -13.23
C ALA A 30 -16.13 1.82 -11.89
N GLY A 31 -16.10 0.95 -10.87
CA GLY A 31 -16.73 1.26 -9.59
C GLY A 31 -16.05 2.52 -9.12
N LEU A 32 -16.84 3.46 -8.59
CA LEU A 32 -16.31 4.71 -8.04
C LEU A 32 -15.04 4.35 -7.25
N ALA A 33 -13.88 4.67 -7.82
CA ALA A 33 -12.62 4.24 -7.26
C ALA A 33 -12.60 4.78 -5.83
N ASN A 34 -12.35 3.91 -4.85
CA ASN A 34 -12.35 4.36 -3.46
C ASN A 34 -11.33 5.50 -3.34
N PRO A 35 -11.75 6.75 -3.06
CA PRO A 35 -10.82 7.86 -2.99
C PRO A 35 -9.79 7.67 -1.85
N TYR A 36 -10.07 6.74 -0.93
CA TYR A 36 -9.22 6.38 0.19
C TYR A 36 -8.31 5.16 -0.08
N GLY A 37 -8.29 4.63 -1.30
CA GLY A 37 -7.45 3.49 -1.69
C GLY A 37 -8.04 2.12 -1.31
N PRO A 38 -7.24 1.04 -1.39
CA PRO A 38 -7.70 -0.30 -1.00
C PRO A 38 -8.14 -0.36 0.46
N SER A 39 -9.20 -1.13 0.75
CA SER A 39 -9.61 -1.38 2.13
C SER A 39 -8.61 -2.30 2.83
N LEU A 40 -8.31 -2.02 4.10
CA LEU A 40 -7.48 -2.89 4.94
C LEU A 40 -8.26 -4.13 5.37
N THR A 41 -7.57 -5.25 5.41
CA THR A 41 -8.04 -6.49 6.03
C THR A 41 -8.00 -6.40 7.55
N ARG A 42 -8.73 -7.28 8.23
CA ARG A 42 -8.70 -7.37 9.70
C ARG A 42 -7.28 -7.61 10.25
N ALA A 43 -6.50 -8.47 9.58
CA ALA A 43 -5.14 -8.78 10.00
C ALA A 43 -4.21 -7.56 9.90
N GLU A 44 -4.35 -6.76 8.84
CA GLU A 44 -3.61 -5.50 8.67
C GLU A 44 -3.94 -4.48 9.76
N VAL A 45 -5.23 -4.31 10.09
CA VAL A 45 -5.64 -3.41 11.19
C VAL A 45 -5.08 -3.88 12.53
N LEU A 46 -5.13 -5.19 12.81
CA LEU A 46 -4.59 -5.74 14.06
C LEU A 46 -3.06 -5.65 14.12
N ALA A 47 -2.38 -5.77 12.97
CA ALA A 47 -0.95 -5.61 12.89
C ALA A 47 -0.52 -4.16 13.17
N ASP A 48 -1.18 -3.18 12.54
CA ASP A 48 -0.97 -1.76 12.83
C ASP A 48 -1.19 -1.46 14.31
N LEU A 49 -2.27 -1.99 14.91
CA LEU A 49 -2.56 -1.81 16.33
C LEU A 49 -1.48 -2.44 17.23
N ALA A 50 -0.97 -3.62 16.88
CA ALA A 50 0.08 -4.28 17.63
C ALA A 50 1.39 -3.48 17.59
N LEU A 51 1.76 -2.92 16.44
CA LEU A 51 2.94 -2.06 16.30
C LEU A 51 2.77 -0.73 17.01
N TRP A 52 1.58 -0.13 16.96
CA TRP A 52 1.25 1.10 17.69
C TRP A 52 1.46 0.95 19.20
N LYS A 53 0.99 -0.17 19.77
CA LYS A 53 1.21 -0.52 21.17
C LYS A 53 2.67 -0.86 21.47
N ARG A 54 3.35 -1.58 20.58
CA ARG A 54 4.77 -1.94 20.73
C ARG A 54 5.67 -0.70 20.80
N ALA A 55 5.39 0.30 19.97
CA ALA A 55 6.08 1.60 19.98
C ALA A 55 5.68 2.48 21.17
N GLY A 56 4.66 2.08 21.94
CA GLY A 56 4.18 2.80 23.11
C GLY A 56 3.39 4.06 22.79
N VAL A 57 2.83 4.20 21.59
CA VAL A 57 2.04 5.39 21.22
C VAL A 57 0.67 5.36 21.92
N ASP A 58 0.15 4.18 22.24
CA ASP A 58 -1.11 3.98 22.96
C ASP A 58 -1.13 4.62 24.34
N ARG A 59 0.02 4.70 25.02
CA ARG A 59 0.12 5.26 26.38
C ARG A 59 -0.39 6.71 26.48
N PHE A 60 -0.25 7.47 25.40
CA PHE A 60 -0.64 8.87 25.33
C PHE A 60 -2.16 9.04 25.23
N TRP A 61 -2.87 8.03 24.70
CA TRP A 61 -4.31 8.06 24.45
C TRP A 61 -5.15 7.36 25.54
N ARG A 62 -4.57 7.10 26.72
CA ARG A 62 -5.26 6.39 27.82
C ARG A 62 -6.13 7.29 28.71
N GLY A 63 -5.96 8.60 28.63
CA GLY A 63 -6.75 9.59 29.38
C GLY A 63 -7.87 10.20 28.54
N GLU A 64 -8.68 11.06 29.16
CA GLU A 64 -9.71 11.86 28.46
C GLU A 64 -9.11 13.09 27.75
N GLU A 65 -7.87 13.45 28.08
CA GLU A 65 -7.17 14.58 27.47
C GLU A 65 -6.57 14.20 26.12
N THR A 66 -6.68 15.12 25.16
CA THR A 66 -5.95 15.03 23.89
C THR A 66 -4.45 15.05 24.17
N PRO A 67 -3.67 14.09 23.64
CA PRO A 67 -2.22 14.08 23.82
C PRO A 67 -1.55 15.35 23.32
N ASP A 68 -0.48 15.76 24.00
CA ASP A 68 0.49 16.67 23.40
C ASP A 68 1.32 15.93 22.33
N ILE A 69 0.85 16.01 21.09
CA ILE A 69 1.50 15.42 19.92
C ILE A 69 2.81 16.12 19.53
N TYR A 70 3.11 17.28 20.12
CA TYR A 70 4.35 18.01 19.87
C TYR A 70 5.45 17.68 20.88
N SER A 71 5.11 17.01 21.98
CA SER A 71 6.06 16.55 22.99
C SER A 71 7.18 15.69 22.38
N PRO A 72 8.42 15.81 22.89
CA PRO A 72 9.53 14.96 22.46
C PRO A 72 9.23 13.46 22.60
N GLU A 73 8.52 13.07 23.66
CA GLU A 73 8.19 11.68 23.97
C GLU A 73 7.19 11.10 22.96
N TYR A 74 6.15 11.87 22.59
CA TYR A 74 5.20 11.45 21.56
C TYR A 74 5.91 11.28 20.22
N LYS A 75 6.73 12.26 19.83
CA LYS A 75 7.50 12.19 18.57
C LYS A 75 8.40 10.97 18.54
N ALA A 76 9.12 10.69 19.62
CA ALA A 76 10.00 9.51 19.71
C ALA A 76 9.21 8.19 19.53
N ALA A 77 8.09 8.03 20.25
CA ALA A 77 7.23 6.86 20.12
C ALA A 77 6.64 6.73 18.71
N PHE A 78 6.19 7.84 18.13
CA PHE A 78 5.61 7.85 16.79
C PHE A 78 6.64 7.56 15.69
N THR A 79 7.88 8.05 15.84
CA THR A 79 8.99 7.72 14.95
C THR A 79 9.29 6.22 14.99
N GLU A 80 9.30 5.60 16.17
CA GLU A 80 9.49 4.15 16.28
C GLU A 80 8.33 3.36 15.67
N TYR A 81 7.08 3.79 15.88
CA TYR A 81 5.93 3.22 15.19
C TYR A 81 6.10 3.28 13.67
N PHE A 82 6.52 4.43 13.13
CA PHE A 82 6.74 4.59 11.70
C PHE A 82 7.87 3.68 11.17
N ARG A 83 8.96 3.54 11.92
CA ARG A 83 10.07 2.62 11.59
C ARG A 83 9.58 1.17 11.53
N LEU A 84 8.81 0.73 12.53
CA LEU A 84 8.26 -0.63 12.58
C LEU A 84 7.26 -0.88 11.44
N ARG A 85 6.37 0.08 11.17
CA ARG A 85 5.33 -0.05 10.15
C ARG A 85 5.89 -0.04 8.73
N SER A 86 6.96 0.71 8.50
CA SER A 86 7.64 0.75 7.19
C SER A 86 8.62 -0.41 6.99
N GLY A 87 8.94 -1.17 8.04
CA GLY A 87 9.89 -2.27 8.02
C GLY A 87 9.25 -3.65 7.79
N PRO A 88 10.07 -4.71 7.75
CA PRO A 88 9.60 -6.09 7.65
C PRO A 88 8.74 -6.53 8.85
N GLU A 89 8.80 -5.81 9.98
CA GLU A 89 8.02 -6.09 11.19
C GLU A 89 6.51 -6.04 10.94
N TYR A 90 6.04 -5.12 10.07
CA TYR A 90 4.63 -5.05 9.71
C TYR A 90 4.16 -6.32 9.00
N GLN A 91 4.88 -6.77 7.98
CA GLN A 91 4.50 -7.97 7.24
C GLN A 91 4.57 -9.22 8.11
N ALA A 92 5.60 -9.33 8.96
CA ALA A 92 5.70 -10.44 9.91
C ALA A 92 4.50 -10.47 10.88
N GLU A 93 4.07 -9.30 11.35
CA GLU A 93 2.92 -9.17 12.23
C GLU A 93 1.60 -9.48 11.49
N VAL A 94 1.41 -9.03 10.25
CA VAL A 94 0.24 -9.40 9.43
C VAL A 94 0.15 -10.91 9.26
N GLN A 95 1.26 -11.59 8.95
CA GLN A 95 1.27 -13.05 8.83
C GLN A 95 0.93 -13.73 10.15
N ARG A 96 1.44 -13.22 11.28
CA ARG A 96 1.09 -13.70 12.61
C ARG A 96 -0.40 -13.57 12.89
N GLN A 97 -1.00 -12.44 12.56
CA GLN A 97 -2.44 -12.21 12.76
C GLN A 97 -3.30 -13.11 11.86
N ASN A 98 -2.86 -13.37 10.62
CA ASN A 98 -3.52 -14.32 9.73
C ASN A 98 -3.45 -15.76 10.26
N ALA A 99 -2.33 -16.16 10.87
CA ALA A 99 -2.17 -17.49 11.45
C ALA A 99 -2.97 -17.72 12.75
N LEU A 100 -3.42 -16.64 13.41
CA LEU A 100 -4.25 -16.70 14.63
C LEU A 100 -5.76 -16.73 14.33
N ARG A 101 -6.15 -16.61 13.06
CA ARG A 101 -7.54 -16.66 12.63
C ARG A 101 -8.01 -18.10 12.44
#